data_AF-A0A800DBD8-F1
#
_entry.id   AF-A0A800DBD8-F1
#
_cell.length_a   1.000
_cell.length_b   1.000
_cell.length_c   1.000
_cell.angle_alpha   90.00
_cell.angle_beta   90.00
_cell.angle_gamma   90.00
#
_symmetry.space_group_name_H-M   'P 1'
#
loop_
_entity.id
_entity.type
_entity.pdbx_description
1 polymer ?
#
loop_
_entity_poly.entity_id
_entity_poly.type
_entity_poly.pdbx_seq_one_letter_code
_entity_poly.pdbx_strand_id
1 'polypeptide(L)'
;MILMSGYNLGEIPFETIYIHGLVRDEKNQKYSKSMGNALNPLDVIEEFGTDAMRIALVTGTTPGQDIKFGKDKIRSYSKFSNKL
;
A
#
# COMPACT_ATOMS: atom_id res chain seq x y z
N MET A 1 17.31 2.95 13.04
CA MET A 1 17.10 4.41 12.93
C MET A 1 17.05 5.03 14.33
N ILE A 2 16.00 4.81 15.13
CA ILE A 2 15.89 5.35 16.51
C ILE A 2 17.18 5.18 17.35
N LEU A 3 17.66 3.94 17.52
CA LEU A 3 18.85 3.65 18.35
C LEU A 3 20.14 4.29 17.80
N MET A 4 20.29 4.32 16.47
CA MET A 4 21.48 4.88 15.82
C MET A 4 21.52 6.41 15.93
N SER A 5 20.36 7.07 15.76
CA SER A 5 20.20 8.51 15.94
C SER A 5 20.46 8.92 17.38
N GLY A 6 19.88 8.18 18.34
CA GLY A 6 20.11 8.45 19.77
C GLY A 6 21.58 8.28 20.17
N TYR A 7 22.28 7.30 19.61
CA TYR A 7 23.70 7.06 19.91
C TYR A 7 24.64 8.07 19.24
N ASN A 8 24.46 8.36 17.96
CA ASN A 8 25.39 9.20 17.20
C ASN A 8 25.10 10.70 17.30
N LEU A 9 23.83 11.08 17.46
CA LEU A 9 23.36 12.48 17.37
C LEU A 9 22.70 12.96 18.66
N GLY A 10 22.31 12.06 19.56
CA GLY A 10 21.62 12.43 20.80
C GLY A 10 20.16 12.89 20.61
N GLU A 11 19.60 12.69 19.43
CA GLU A 11 18.29 13.23 19.02
C GLU A 11 17.36 12.13 18.51
N ILE A 12 16.04 12.36 18.63
CA ILE A 12 15.01 11.49 18.05
C ILE A 12 14.81 11.84 16.56
N PRO A 13 14.83 10.84 15.64
CA PRO A 13 14.77 11.13 14.21
C PRO A 13 13.36 11.48 13.72
N PHE A 14 12.31 11.00 14.40
CA PHE A 14 10.91 11.28 14.08
C PHE A 14 10.09 11.25 15.37
N GLU A 15 9.20 12.22 15.54
CA GLU A 15 8.31 12.32 16.70
C GLU A 15 7.06 11.45 16.55
N THR A 16 6.59 11.28 15.31
CA THR A 16 5.40 10.47 14.99
C THR A 16 5.76 9.39 13.99
N ILE A 17 5.41 8.15 14.32
CA ILE A 17 5.56 6.99 13.43
C ILE A 17 4.17 6.49 13.06
N TYR A 18 3.85 6.54 11.77
CA TYR A 18 2.62 5.96 11.25
C TYR A 18 2.92 4.58 10.64
N ILE A 19 2.36 3.53 11.23
CA ILE A 19 2.52 2.15 10.76
C ILE A 19 1.22 1.74 10.05
N HIS A 20 1.30 1.59 8.74
CA HIS A 20 0.20 1.04 7.94
C HIS A 20 0.23 -0.50 7.96
N GLY A 21 -0.93 -1.12 7.74
CA GLY A 21 -1.01 -2.56 7.56
C GLY A 21 -0.40 -3.04 6.24
N LEU A 22 -0.28 -4.35 6.11
CA LEU A 22 0.26 -5.00 4.92
C LEU A 22 -0.79 -5.13 3.83
N VAL A 23 -0.34 -5.07 2.59
CA VAL A 23 -1.16 -5.44 1.45
C VAL A 23 -1.15 -6.97 1.33
N ARG A 24 -2.33 -7.57 1.18
CA ARG A 24 -2.54 -9.00 1.02
C ARG A 24 -3.16 -9.34 -0.32
N ASP A 25 -2.79 -10.48 -0.87
CA ASP A 25 -3.36 -11.02 -2.09
C ASP A 25 -4.78 -11.57 -1.87
N GLU A 26 -5.39 -12.08 -2.95
CA GLU A 26 -6.75 -12.64 -2.92
C GLU A 26 -6.91 -13.87 -2.02
N LYS A 27 -5.79 -14.56 -1.73
CA LYS A 27 -5.69 -15.71 -0.83
C LYS A 27 -5.31 -15.29 0.60
N ASN A 28 -5.35 -13.99 0.91
CA ASN A 28 -4.97 -13.39 2.19
C ASN A 28 -3.49 -13.60 2.58
N GLN A 29 -2.63 -13.94 1.64
CA GLN A 29 -1.19 -14.01 1.89
C GLN A 29 -0.60 -12.60 1.76
N LYS A 30 0.38 -12.29 2.59
CA LYS A 30 1.16 -11.05 2.48
C LYS A 30 1.67 -10.90 1.04
N TYR A 31 1.60 -9.73 0.43
CA TYR A 31 2.36 -9.52 -0.79
C TYR A 31 3.86 -9.54 -0.50
N SER A 32 4.60 -10.44 -1.15
CA SER A 32 6.04 -10.48 -1.04
C SER A 32 6.68 -10.95 -2.34
N LYS A 33 7.89 -10.44 -2.61
CA LYS A 33 8.71 -10.91 -3.73
C LYS A 33 9.07 -12.40 -3.57
N SER A 34 9.35 -12.83 -2.34
CA SER A 34 9.73 -14.21 -2.05
C SER A 34 8.61 -15.22 -2.31
N MET A 35 7.35 -14.82 -2.14
CA MET A 35 6.19 -15.67 -2.43
C MET A 35 5.71 -15.53 -3.89
N GLY A 36 6.36 -14.65 -4.68
CA GLY A 36 6.04 -14.45 -6.10
C GLY A 36 4.62 -13.94 -6.36
N ASN A 37 3.91 -13.47 -5.33
CA ASN A 37 2.52 -13.08 -5.45
C ASN A 37 2.34 -11.57 -5.68
N ALA A 38 3.40 -10.75 -5.54
CA ALA A 38 3.34 -9.29 -5.71
C ALA A 38 2.92 -8.87 -7.13
N LEU A 39 1.88 -8.03 -7.24
CA LEU A 39 1.54 -7.33 -8.47
C LEU A 39 2.57 -6.23 -8.74
N ASN A 40 2.99 -6.10 -10.00
CA ASN A 40 3.81 -4.96 -10.42
C ASN A 40 2.92 -3.71 -10.49
N PRO A 41 3.24 -2.64 -9.73
CA PRO A 41 2.44 -1.42 -9.74
C PRO A 41 2.42 -0.73 -11.11
N LEU A 42 3.47 -0.83 -11.91
CA LEU A 42 3.54 -0.17 -13.22
C LEU A 42 2.57 -0.80 -14.22
N ASP A 43 2.47 -2.13 -14.25
CA ASP A 43 1.53 -2.85 -15.11
C ASP A 43 0.07 -2.48 -14.76
N VAL A 44 -0.21 -2.32 -13.47
CA VAL A 44 -1.53 -1.90 -12.97
C VAL A 44 -1.83 -0.45 -13.38
N ILE A 45 -0.84 0.44 -13.30
CA ILE A 45 -0.99 1.84 -13.70
C ILE A 45 -1.25 1.94 -15.19
N GLU A 46 -0.54 1.16 -16.01
CA GLU A 46 -0.77 1.08 -17.46
C GLU A 46 -2.17 0.57 -17.80
N GLU A 47 -2.68 -0.43 -17.05
CA GLU A 47 -4.00 -1.01 -17.29
C GLU A 47 -5.17 -0.14 -16.78
N PHE A 48 -5.02 0.50 -15.62
CA PHE A 48 -6.16 1.12 -14.91
C PHE A 48 -5.99 2.60 -14.55
N GLY A 49 -4.78 3.15 -14.68
CA GLY A 49 -4.43 4.51 -14.31
C GLY A 49 -3.90 4.66 -12.87
N THR A 50 -3.06 5.69 -12.67
CA THR A 50 -2.43 6.00 -11.38
C THR A 50 -3.44 6.31 -10.28
N ASP A 51 -4.48 7.09 -10.59
CA ASP A 51 -5.48 7.48 -9.59
C ASP A 51 -6.34 6.30 -9.15
N ALA A 52 -6.71 5.42 -10.07
CA ALA A 52 -7.41 4.19 -9.75
C ALA A 52 -6.63 3.34 -8.75
N MET A 53 -5.31 3.19 -8.96
CA MET A 53 -4.43 2.45 -8.06
C MET A 53 -4.34 3.12 -6.68
N ARG A 54 -4.10 4.44 -6.63
CA ARG A 54 -3.96 5.19 -5.38
C ARG A 54 -5.23 5.14 -4.55
N ILE A 55 -6.39 5.43 -5.15
CA ILE A 55 -7.68 5.44 -4.47
C ILE A 55 -8.00 4.02 -3.95
N ALA A 56 -7.73 2.98 -4.75
CA ALA A 56 -7.94 1.60 -4.32
C ALA A 56 -7.10 1.19 -3.08
N LEU A 57 -5.92 1.78 -2.90
CA LEU A 57 -5.04 1.52 -1.76
C LEU A 57 -5.45 2.29 -0.51
N VAL A 58 -5.90 3.54 -0.64
CA VAL A 58 -6.23 4.40 0.52
C VAL A 58 -7.67 4.26 0.99
N THR A 59 -8.58 3.78 0.13
CA THR A 59 -10.02 3.74 0.45
C THR A 59 -10.43 2.42 1.08
N GLY A 60 -11.25 2.52 2.12
CA GLY A 60 -11.79 1.38 2.86
C GLY A 60 -10.72 0.64 3.66
N THR A 61 -9.69 1.35 4.11
CA THR A 61 -8.59 0.81 4.92
C THR A 61 -8.61 1.45 6.30
N THR A 62 -8.76 0.62 7.33
CA THR A 62 -8.65 1.08 8.71
C THR A 62 -7.17 1.27 9.03
N PRO A 63 -6.74 2.41 9.60
CA PRO A 63 -5.35 2.62 10.00
C PRO A 63 -4.81 1.44 10.82
N GLY A 64 -3.63 0.94 10.43
CA GLY A 64 -2.98 -0.20 11.07
C GLY A 64 -3.51 -1.59 10.68
N GLN A 65 -4.63 -1.70 9.94
CA GLN A 65 -5.12 -2.99 9.46
C GLN A 65 -4.61 -3.35 8.07
N ASP A 66 -4.42 -4.65 7.86
CA ASP A 66 -4.05 -5.20 6.57
C ASP A 66 -5.18 -5.04 5.55
N ILE A 67 -4.80 -4.91 4.28
CA ILE A 67 -5.73 -4.62 3.21
C ILE A 67 -5.73 -5.78 2.22
N LYS A 68 -6.92 -6.34 1.95
CA LYS A 68 -7.08 -7.29 0.84
C LYS A 68 -7.13 -6.49 -0.46
N PHE A 69 -6.18 -6.75 -1.35
CA PHE A 69 -5.99 -5.97 -2.56
C PHE A 69 -5.87 -6.91 -3.75
N GLY A 70 -6.53 -6.53 -4.85
CA GLY A 70 -6.64 -7.34 -6.06
C GLY A 70 -7.16 -6.50 -7.21
N LYS A 71 -7.05 -7.03 -8.43
CA LYS A 71 -7.38 -6.28 -9.66
C LYS A 71 -8.83 -5.80 -9.70
N ASP A 72 -9.77 -6.55 -9.13
CA ASP A 72 -11.19 -6.15 -9.11
C ASP A 72 -11.47 -4.90 -8.28
N LYS A 73 -10.74 -4.73 -7.17
CA LYS A 73 -10.82 -3.50 -6.37
C LYS A 73 -10.35 -2.31 -7.22
N ILE A 74 -9.22 -2.46 -7.90
CA ILE A 74 -8.62 -1.40 -8.74
C ILE A 74 -9.53 -1.06 -9.91
N ARG A 75 -10.07 -2.07 -10.60
CA ARG A 75 -11.03 -1.89 -11.70
C ARG A 75 -12.26 -1.10 -11.26
N SER A 76 -12.77 -1.35 -10.06
CA SER A 76 -13.90 -0.60 -9.51
C SER A 76 -13.55 0.87 -9.32
N TYR A 77 -12.36 1.17 -8.81
CA TYR A 77 -11.89 2.55 -8.64
C TYR A 77 -11.45 3.22 -9.94
N SER A 78 -11.10 2.48 -10.98
CA SER A 78 -10.88 3.02 -12.33
C SER A 78 -12.19 3.55 -12.92
N LYS A 79 -13.30 2.82 -12.77
CA LYS A 79 -14.64 3.31 -13.16
C LYS A 79 -15.06 4.54 -12.37
N PHE A 80 -14.77 4.58 -11.06
CA PHE A 80 -14.99 5.76 -10.23
C PHE A 80 -14.17 6.95 -10.73
N SER A 81 -12.89 6.74 -11.03
CA SER A 81 -11.99 7.80 -11.53
C SER A 81 -12.44 8.37 -12.87
N ASN A 82 -12.98 7.53 -13.76
CA ASN A 82 -13.54 7.96 -15.05
C ASN A 82 -14.90 8.69 -14.92
N LYS A 83 -15.58 8.55 -13.78
CA LYS A 83 -16.93 9.13 -13.58
C LYS A 83 -16.90 10.51 -12.93
N LEU A 84 -15.86 10.80 -12.13
CA LEU A 84 -15.62 12.09 -11.48
C LEU A 84 -15.57 13.25 -12.49
#